data_AF-A6DGD0-F1
#
_entry.id   AF-A6DGD0-F1
#
_cell.length_a   1.000
_cell.length_b   1.000
_cell.length_c   1.000
_cell.angle_alpha   90.00
_cell.angle_beta   90.00
_cell.angle_gamma   90.00
#
_symmetry.space_group_name_H-M   'P 1'
#
loop_
_entity.id
_entity.type
_entity.pdbx_description
1 polymer ?
#
loop_
_entity_poly.entity_id
_entity_poly.type
_entity_poly.pdbx_seq_one_letter_code
_entity_poly.pdbx_strand_id
1 'polypeptide(L)'
;MKSFLFILVFGFCLQAQHLWQKPKAPLKKEVLQELIGPLQNKSLSREIKVLWLYGFDKHHTPGAHDYVKVKDLMLGLLKSVPKITIDEAFQFPTEQQFAEADIICMYLHFENLSDQKITQLQNYIEAGGHVIALHESVIIRPSEKGEKLSKCLGCAWNEGQSKWGALFDKIKIDNSHPIFKNFPAQLSLSDEFYWDLHQQENINVIGKVKSGSPRHSKKPASKDQLSKEYHPVFWTYELGKGRVFATSAGHNTFTYYDPKFRLILLRAMAWCLQEPINPFIPLVYKGIEQDGLIGTTNPMRHWKGKKRR
;
A
#
# COMPACT_ATOMS: atom_id res chain seq x y z
N MET A 1 47.16 -31.29 6.99
CA MET A 1 46.00 -31.16 6.08
C MET A 1 45.35 -29.81 6.32
N LYS A 2 45.30 -28.93 5.31
CA LYS A 2 44.70 -27.60 5.41
C LYS A 2 43.18 -27.72 5.29
N SER A 3 42.45 -27.34 6.33
CA SER A 3 40.99 -27.23 6.29
C SER A 3 40.60 -26.03 5.42
N PHE A 4 39.90 -26.29 4.32
CA PHE A 4 39.26 -25.25 3.52
C PHE A 4 37.94 -24.85 4.18
N LEU A 5 37.92 -23.64 4.74
CA LEU A 5 36.70 -22.98 5.18
C LEU A 5 35.96 -22.47 3.93
N PHE A 6 34.87 -23.16 3.54
CA PHE A 6 33.97 -22.66 2.51
C PHE A 6 33.18 -21.49 3.09
N ILE A 7 33.63 -20.26 2.78
CA ILE A 7 32.83 -19.06 2.98
C ILE A 7 31.76 -19.07 1.87
N LEU A 8 30.54 -19.42 2.24
CA LEU A 8 29.38 -19.34 1.35
C LEU A 8 29.01 -17.85 1.20
N VAL A 9 29.59 -17.18 0.21
CA VAL A 9 29.18 -15.84 -0.19
C VAL A 9 27.80 -15.96 -0.84
N PHE A 10 26.73 -15.70 -0.08
CA PHE A 10 25.40 -15.48 -0.66
C PHE A 10 25.44 -14.22 -1.53
N GLY A 11 25.66 -14.40 -2.83
CA GLY A 11 25.42 -13.34 -3.80
C GLY A 11 23.98 -12.88 -3.68
N PHE A 12 23.77 -11.60 -3.37
CA PHE A 12 22.45 -10.97 -3.38
C PHE A 12 21.91 -10.91 -4.82
N CYS A 13 21.38 -12.03 -5.33
CA CYS A 13 20.63 -12.03 -6.57
C CYS A 13 19.36 -11.18 -6.37
N LEU A 14 19.24 -10.10 -7.15
CA LEU A 14 18.00 -9.33 -7.24
C LEU A 14 16.88 -10.25 -7.72
N GLN A 15 15.77 -10.30 -7.00
CA GLN A 15 14.67 -11.20 -7.34
C GLN A 15 13.51 -10.43 -7.97
N ALA A 16 13.14 -10.83 -9.18
CA ALA A 16 11.87 -10.46 -9.79
C ALA A 16 10.84 -11.55 -9.46
N GLN A 17 9.83 -11.20 -8.67
CA GLN A 17 9.05 -12.22 -7.96
C GLN A 17 7.91 -12.82 -8.79
N HIS A 18 7.26 -11.99 -9.60
CA HIS A 18 6.07 -12.35 -10.37
C HIS A 18 6.10 -11.71 -11.79
N LEU A 19 7.15 -11.97 -12.58
CA LEU A 19 7.37 -11.33 -13.89
C LEU A 19 6.24 -11.52 -14.93
N TRP A 20 5.42 -12.56 -14.75
CA TRP A 20 4.25 -12.82 -15.56
C TRP A 20 3.11 -11.82 -15.30
N GLN A 21 3.10 -11.15 -14.15
CA GLN A 21 2.15 -10.08 -13.86
C GLN A 21 2.43 -8.86 -14.74
N LYS A 22 1.36 -8.32 -15.32
CA LYS A 22 1.37 -7.14 -16.19
C LYS A 22 0.35 -6.12 -15.67
N PRO A 23 0.52 -4.83 -16.02
CA PRO A 23 -0.54 -3.84 -15.82
C PRO A 23 -1.86 -4.34 -16.40
N LYS A 24 -2.97 -4.03 -15.72
CA LYS A 24 -4.30 -4.28 -16.26
C LYS A 24 -4.51 -3.41 -17.50
N ALA A 25 -5.38 -3.86 -18.41
CA ALA A 25 -5.75 -3.05 -19.56
C ALA A 25 -6.31 -1.68 -19.08
N PRO A 26 -5.88 -0.57 -19.70
CA PRO A 26 -6.46 0.75 -19.44
C PRO A 26 -7.98 0.74 -19.55
N LEU A 27 -8.65 1.50 -18.69
CA LEU A 27 -10.10 1.54 -18.61
C LEU A 27 -10.64 2.73 -19.37
N LYS A 28 -11.81 2.58 -19.98
CA LYS A 28 -12.57 3.75 -20.46
C LYS A 28 -12.97 4.64 -19.29
N LYS A 29 -12.99 5.95 -19.51
CA LYS A 29 -13.33 6.97 -18.50
C LYS A 29 -14.70 6.71 -17.85
N GLU A 30 -15.67 6.23 -18.60
CA GLU A 30 -17.05 5.98 -18.14
C GLU A 30 -17.08 4.90 -17.04
N VAL A 31 -16.22 3.88 -17.14
CA VAL A 31 -16.10 2.84 -16.09
C VAL A 31 -15.68 3.46 -14.77
N LEU A 32 -14.78 4.45 -14.80
CA LEU A 32 -14.35 5.15 -13.58
C LEU A 32 -15.43 6.12 -13.08
N GLN A 33 -16.17 6.77 -13.97
CA GLN A 33 -17.29 7.63 -13.59
C GLN A 33 -18.38 6.87 -12.86
N GLU A 34 -18.72 5.64 -13.29
CA GLU A 34 -19.65 4.76 -12.58
C GLU A 34 -19.13 4.40 -11.17
N LEU A 35 -17.84 4.03 -11.06
CA LEU A 35 -17.22 3.71 -9.79
C LEU A 35 -17.18 4.93 -8.85
N ILE A 36 -16.94 6.12 -9.38
CA ILE A 36 -16.86 7.37 -8.61
C ILE A 36 -18.26 7.80 -8.15
N GLY A 37 -19.26 7.65 -9.02
CA GLY A 37 -20.61 8.12 -8.80
C GLY A 37 -20.75 9.65 -8.95
N PRO A 38 -21.93 10.20 -8.60
CA PRO A 38 -22.18 11.63 -8.73
C PRO A 38 -21.28 12.43 -7.77
N LEU A 39 -20.63 13.47 -8.29
CA LEU A 39 -19.79 14.37 -7.53
C LEU A 39 -20.57 15.58 -7.04
N GLN A 40 -20.36 15.95 -5.78
CA GLN A 40 -20.78 17.22 -5.22
C GLN A 40 -19.66 18.25 -5.42
N ASN A 41 -20.00 19.54 -5.54
CA ASN A 41 -18.98 20.59 -5.57
C ASN A 41 -18.56 20.93 -4.13
N LYS A 42 -17.67 20.12 -3.55
CA LYS A 42 -17.14 20.28 -2.18
C LYS A 42 -15.63 20.47 -2.20
N SER A 43 -15.15 21.49 -1.50
CA SER A 43 -13.73 21.70 -1.20
C SER A 43 -13.34 21.06 0.14
N LEU A 44 -12.03 20.91 0.39
CA LEU A 44 -11.55 20.57 1.73
C LEU A 44 -12.00 21.62 2.75
N SER A 45 -12.39 21.17 3.93
CA SER A 45 -12.91 22.02 5.01
C SER A 45 -11.80 22.85 5.66
N ARG A 46 -10.57 22.31 5.68
CA ARG A 46 -9.38 22.89 6.30
C ARG A 46 -8.13 22.63 5.46
N GLU A 47 -7.02 23.24 5.87
CA GLU A 47 -5.68 22.85 5.40
C GLU A 47 -5.32 21.46 5.93
N ILE A 48 -4.68 20.66 5.08
CA ILE A 48 -4.24 19.29 5.38
C ILE A 48 -2.73 19.20 5.15
N LYS A 49 -1.99 18.75 6.16
CA LYS A 49 -0.56 18.42 6.09
C LYS A 49 -0.38 16.92 5.88
N VAL A 50 0.09 16.54 4.68
CA VAL A 50 0.41 15.15 4.33
C VAL A 50 1.91 14.92 4.49
N LEU A 51 2.30 13.93 5.30
CA LEU A 51 3.68 13.46 5.38
C LEU A 51 3.82 12.12 4.64
N TRP A 52 4.75 12.04 3.69
CA TRP A 52 5.05 10.80 2.98
C TRP A 52 6.36 10.17 3.44
N LEU A 53 6.29 8.94 3.97
CA LEU A 53 7.47 8.17 4.34
C LEU A 53 7.91 7.29 3.18
N TYR A 54 9.20 7.36 2.87
CA TYR A 54 9.82 6.55 1.83
C TYR A 54 11.18 6.04 2.30
N GLY A 55 11.67 4.99 1.64
CA GLY A 55 12.98 4.42 1.91
C GLY A 55 13.70 4.01 0.64
N PHE A 56 14.49 2.96 0.78
CA PHE A 56 15.14 2.27 -0.33
C PHE A 56 14.83 0.78 -0.25
N ASP A 57 14.98 0.08 -1.38
CA ASP A 57 14.87 -1.37 -1.41
C ASP A 57 16.12 -1.98 -2.03
N LYS A 58 16.84 -2.75 -1.21
CA LYS A 58 18.06 -3.43 -1.62
C LYS A 58 17.80 -4.73 -2.38
N HIS A 59 16.63 -5.33 -2.25
CA HIS A 59 16.38 -6.73 -2.63
C HIS A 59 15.69 -6.92 -3.98
N HIS A 60 14.80 -6.00 -4.40
CA HIS A 60 14.03 -6.22 -5.61
C HIS A 60 14.62 -5.52 -6.83
N THR A 61 14.37 -6.08 -8.01
CA THR A 61 14.59 -5.38 -9.29
C THR A 61 13.66 -4.18 -9.43
N PRO A 62 13.93 -3.23 -10.34
CA PRO A 62 12.97 -2.17 -10.66
C PRO A 62 11.60 -2.69 -11.09
N GLY A 63 10.56 -1.88 -10.86
CA GLY A 63 9.16 -2.21 -11.05
C GLY A 63 8.52 -2.94 -9.87
N ALA A 64 9.26 -3.12 -8.78
CA ALA A 64 8.78 -3.56 -7.48
C ALA A 64 9.37 -2.64 -6.41
N HIS A 65 8.61 -2.24 -5.39
CA HIS A 65 9.12 -1.42 -4.27
C HIS A 65 9.91 -0.17 -4.72
N ASP A 66 9.49 0.47 -5.81
CA ASP A 66 10.14 1.69 -6.30
C ASP A 66 9.69 2.90 -5.46
N TYR A 67 10.06 2.92 -4.18
CA TYR A 67 9.56 3.87 -3.19
C TYR A 67 9.67 5.34 -3.64
N VAL A 68 10.83 5.73 -4.19
CA VAL A 68 11.04 7.10 -4.70
C VAL A 68 10.12 7.41 -5.88
N LYS A 69 9.95 6.49 -6.83
CA LYS A 69 9.06 6.69 -7.99
C LYS A 69 7.60 6.85 -7.57
N VAL A 70 7.15 6.03 -6.62
CA VAL A 70 5.78 6.08 -6.10
C VAL A 70 5.57 7.33 -5.25
N LYS A 71 6.53 7.71 -4.40
CA LYS A 71 6.52 9.00 -3.70
C LYS A 71 6.36 10.15 -4.67
N ASP A 72 7.25 10.27 -5.66
CA ASP A 72 7.22 11.40 -6.59
C ASP A 72 5.91 11.47 -7.38
N LEU A 73 5.38 10.30 -7.77
CA LEU A 73 4.04 10.21 -8.37
C LEU A 73 2.97 10.75 -7.42
N MET A 74 2.87 10.21 -6.20
CA MET A 74 1.79 10.53 -5.27
C MET A 74 1.88 11.97 -4.77
N LEU A 75 3.07 12.46 -4.45
CA LEU A 75 3.28 13.85 -4.06
C LEU A 75 2.99 14.81 -5.23
N GLY A 76 3.41 14.47 -6.45
CA GLY A 76 3.10 15.27 -7.64
C GLY A 76 1.60 15.38 -7.93
N LEU A 77 0.83 14.33 -7.63
CA LEU A 77 -0.63 14.36 -7.67
C LEU A 77 -1.21 15.25 -6.57
N LEU A 78 -0.85 14.99 -5.32
CA LEU A 78 -1.40 15.68 -4.15
C LEU A 78 -1.11 17.19 -4.13
N LYS A 79 0.05 17.64 -4.66
CA LYS A 79 0.39 19.08 -4.77
C LYS A 79 -0.61 19.89 -5.59
N SER A 80 -1.41 19.22 -6.43
CA SER A 80 -2.43 19.90 -7.24
C SER A 80 -3.80 20.03 -6.57
N VAL A 81 -3.95 19.55 -5.34
CA VAL A 81 -5.18 19.72 -4.57
C VAL A 81 -5.05 20.98 -3.71
N PRO A 82 -5.97 21.96 -3.86
CA PRO A 82 -5.99 23.13 -2.98
C PRO A 82 -6.12 22.72 -1.51
N LYS A 83 -5.45 23.46 -0.63
CA LYS A 83 -5.39 23.21 0.82
C LYS A 83 -4.64 21.95 1.25
N ILE A 84 -3.83 21.35 0.36
CA ILE A 84 -2.90 20.29 0.73
C ILE A 84 -1.48 20.85 0.73
N THR A 85 -0.81 20.70 1.86
CA THR A 85 0.64 20.89 2.00
C THR A 85 1.30 19.53 2.21
N ILE A 86 2.52 19.40 1.72
CA ILE A 86 3.22 18.12 1.66
C ILE A 86 4.60 18.27 2.27
N ASP A 87 4.95 17.31 3.11
CA ASP A 87 6.31 17.04 3.55
C ASP A 87 6.69 15.58 3.25
N GLU A 88 7.98 15.26 3.29
CA GLU A 88 8.49 13.91 3.12
C GLU A 88 9.54 13.59 4.18
N ALA A 89 9.61 12.32 4.58
CA ALA A 89 10.67 11.83 5.43
C ALA A 89 11.27 10.55 4.86
N PHE A 90 12.61 10.50 4.86
CA PHE A 90 13.32 9.27 4.58
C PHE A 90 13.34 8.42 5.85
N GLN A 91 12.81 7.19 5.75
CA GLN A 91 12.57 6.28 6.87
C GLN A 91 11.53 6.80 7.86
N PHE A 92 11.95 7.42 8.97
CA PHE A 92 11.08 7.68 10.11
C PHE A 92 10.91 9.20 10.35
N PRO A 93 9.71 9.68 10.75
CA PRO A 93 9.49 11.10 10.97
C PRO A 93 10.32 11.67 12.13
N THR A 94 10.61 12.96 12.05
CA THR A 94 11.07 13.76 13.20
C THR A 94 9.91 14.08 14.14
N GLU A 95 10.21 14.55 15.36
CA GLU A 95 9.17 14.99 16.31
C GLU A 95 8.31 16.12 15.76
N GLN A 96 8.92 17.10 15.07
CA GLN A 96 8.20 18.18 14.41
C GLN A 96 7.25 17.65 13.32
N GLN A 97 7.72 16.69 12.52
CA GLN A 97 6.89 16.08 11.48
C GLN A 97 5.70 15.32 12.07
N PHE A 98 5.86 14.61 13.20
CA PHE A 98 4.74 14.01 13.92
C PHE A 98 3.76 15.04 14.47
N ALA A 99 4.26 16.16 15.00
CA ALA A 99 3.42 17.21 15.58
C ALA A 99 2.60 17.96 14.52
N GLU A 100 3.09 18.02 13.28
CA GLU A 100 2.47 18.80 12.22
C GLU A 100 1.61 17.98 11.25
N ALA A 101 1.90 16.69 11.04
CA ALA A 101 1.21 15.89 10.03
C ALA A 101 -0.23 15.52 10.45
N ASP A 102 -1.20 15.82 9.59
CA ASP A 102 -2.57 15.31 9.74
C ASP A 102 -2.69 13.83 9.36
N ILE A 103 -1.89 13.43 8.35
CA ILE A 103 -1.85 12.06 7.87
C ILE A 103 -0.43 11.67 7.44
N ILE A 104 0.00 10.49 7.87
CA ILE A 104 1.25 9.86 7.45
C ILE A 104 0.96 8.74 6.45
N CYS A 105 1.45 8.89 5.22
CA CYS A 105 1.41 7.85 4.19
C CYS A 105 2.73 7.10 4.18
N MET A 106 2.70 5.81 4.45
CA MET A 106 3.89 4.97 4.60
C MET A 106 4.01 4.01 3.42
N TYR A 107 5.04 4.22 2.59
CA TYR A 107 5.44 3.26 1.56
C TYR A 107 6.96 3.13 1.54
N LEU A 108 7.44 2.22 2.38
CA LEU A 108 8.84 1.97 2.63
C LEU A 108 9.03 0.58 3.23
N HIS A 109 10.24 0.07 3.14
CA HIS A 109 10.72 -0.97 4.04
C HIS A 109 11.24 -0.28 5.31
N PHE A 110 10.64 -0.58 6.46
CA PHE A 110 11.14 -0.10 7.73
C PHE A 110 12.48 -0.75 8.06
N GLU A 111 13.42 0.07 8.52
CA GLU A 111 14.55 -0.44 9.29
C GLU A 111 14.08 -1.06 10.61
N ASN A 112 14.99 -1.70 11.36
CA ASN A 112 14.66 -2.22 12.68
C ASN A 112 14.33 -1.07 13.65
N LEU A 113 13.05 -0.73 13.79
CA LEU A 113 12.57 0.33 14.67
C LEU A 113 12.73 -0.06 16.15
N SER A 114 13.19 0.88 16.97
CA SER A 114 13.16 0.74 18.42
C SER A 114 11.72 0.70 18.93
N ASP A 115 11.50 0.17 20.13
CA ASP A 115 10.17 0.17 20.74
C ASP A 115 9.64 1.59 20.92
N GLN A 116 10.51 2.53 21.29
CA GLN A 116 10.17 3.95 21.40
C GLN A 116 9.62 4.53 20.09
N LYS A 117 10.19 4.17 18.93
CA LYS A 117 9.67 4.61 17.63
C LYS A 117 8.29 4.01 17.34
N ILE A 118 8.07 2.73 17.66
CA ILE A 118 6.74 2.12 17.49
C ILE A 118 5.72 2.78 18.43
N THR A 119 6.09 3.04 19.68
CA THR A 119 5.26 3.79 20.64
C THR A 119 4.98 5.21 20.17
N GLN A 120 5.94 5.90 19.54
CA GLN A 120 5.72 7.23 18.98
C GLN A 120 4.68 7.21 17.86
N LEU A 121 4.75 6.21 16.96
CA LEU A 121 3.72 6.01 15.93
C LEU A 121 2.35 5.71 16.56
N GLN A 122 2.30 4.85 17.57
CA GLN A 122 1.06 4.54 18.28
C GLN A 122 0.43 5.80 18.91
N ASN A 123 1.23 6.58 19.65
CA ASN A 123 0.79 7.81 20.30
C ASN A 123 0.28 8.85 19.29
N TYR A 124 0.95 8.97 18.13
CA TYR A 124 0.50 9.84 17.05
C TYR A 124 -0.91 9.45 16.58
N ILE A 125 -1.16 8.16 16.35
CA ILE A 125 -2.47 7.66 15.90
C ILE A 125 -3.52 7.89 17.01
N GLU A 126 -3.22 7.49 18.24
CA GLU A 126 -4.13 7.65 19.37
C GLU A 126 -4.57 9.11 19.59
N ALA A 127 -3.65 10.06 19.38
CA ALA A 127 -3.89 11.49 19.51
C ALA A 127 -4.78 12.09 18.39
N GLY A 128 -5.00 11.38 17.29
CA GLY A 128 -5.81 11.83 16.14
C GLY A 128 -5.07 11.87 14.81
N GLY A 129 -3.79 11.50 14.80
CA GLY A 129 -3.03 11.32 13.57
C GLY A 129 -3.60 10.17 12.73
N HIS A 130 -3.62 10.36 11.41
CA HIS A 130 -4.13 9.34 10.49
C HIS A 130 -2.99 8.63 9.77
N VAL A 131 -3.21 7.37 9.37
CA VAL A 131 -2.17 6.58 8.68
C VAL A 131 -2.72 5.86 7.45
N ILE A 132 -1.96 5.91 6.37
CA ILE A 132 -2.08 4.99 5.23
C ILE A 132 -0.84 4.11 5.20
N ALA A 133 -0.98 2.80 5.44
CA ALA A 133 0.13 1.85 5.41
C ALA A 133 0.06 0.95 4.18
N LEU A 134 1.13 0.94 3.38
CA LEU A 134 1.18 0.27 2.08
C LEU A 134 2.27 -0.81 2.04
N HIS A 135 1.84 -2.04 1.81
CA HIS A 135 2.68 -3.20 1.48
C HIS A 135 3.80 -3.46 2.51
N GLU A 136 5.07 -3.18 2.16
CA GLU A 136 6.23 -3.40 3.04
C GLU A 136 6.17 -2.59 4.33
N SER A 137 5.38 -1.50 4.40
CA SER A 137 5.24 -0.75 5.66
C SER A 137 4.46 -1.52 6.73
N VAL A 138 3.84 -2.66 6.43
CA VAL A 138 3.25 -3.56 7.43
C VAL A 138 4.22 -4.67 7.86
N ILE A 139 5.49 -4.60 7.42
CA ILE A 139 6.53 -5.55 7.77
C ILE A 139 7.55 -4.88 8.69
N ILE A 140 7.73 -5.47 9.87
CA ILE A 140 8.92 -5.30 10.69
C ILE A 140 9.27 -6.66 11.30
N ARG A 141 10.56 -6.89 11.53
CA ARG A 141 11.08 -8.14 12.10
C ARG A 141 11.88 -7.83 13.37
N PRO A 142 11.98 -8.75 14.35
CA PRO A 142 11.36 -10.09 14.37
C PRO A 142 9.86 -10.07 14.70
N SER A 143 9.24 -11.25 14.84
CA SER A 143 7.79 -11.41 15.10
C SER A 143 7.27 -10.55 16.27
N GLU A 144 8.03 -10.41 17.36
CA GLU A 144 7.67 -9.54 18.50
C GLU A 144 7.49 -8.07 18.10
N LYS A 145 8.36 -7.55 17.21
CA LYS A 145 8.22 -6.20 16.66
C LYS A 145 7.02 -6.11 15.74
N GLY A 146 6.77 -7.17 14.97
CA GLY A 146 5.57 -7.31 14.15
C GLY A 146 4.30 -7.21 15.00
N GLU A 147 4.25 -7.91 16.13
CA GLU A 147 3.13 -7.85 17.06
C GLU A 147 2.91 -6.42 17.58
N LYS A 148 3.98 -5.74 17.99
CA LYS A 148 3.94 -4.32 18.41
C LYS A 148 3.44 -3.40 17.29
N LEU A 149 3.93 -3.56 16.05
CA LEU A 149 3.47 -2.78 14.91
C LEU A 149 1.99 -3.05 14.56
N SER A 150 1.52 -4.28 14.75
CA SER A 150 0.11 -4.63 14.50
C SER A 150 -0.84 -3.87 15.43
N LYS A 151 -0.40 -3.53 16.65
CA LYS A 151 -1.17 -2.66 17.57
C LYS A 151 -1.33 -1.23 17.03
N CYS A 152 -0.44 -0.79 16.14
CA CYS A 152 -0.57 0.50 15.46
C CYS A 152 -1.43 0.40 14.19
N LEU A 153 -1.22 -0.65 13.38
CA LEU A 153 -1.73 -0.72 12.00
C LEU A 153 -2.90 -1.69 11.82
N GLY A 154 -3.35 -2.36 12.87
CA GLY A 154 -4.35 -3.42 12.84
C GLY A 154 -3.78 -4.78 12.42
N CYS A 155 -2.90 -4.83 11.41
CA CYS A 155 -2.14 -6.03 11.06
C CYS A 155 -0.67 -5.73 10.79
N ALA A 156 0.20 -6.71 11.03
CA ALA A 156 1.60 -6.66 10.63
C ALA A 156 2.23 -8.05 10.50
N TRP A 157 3.41 -8.13 9.88
CA TRP A 157 4.12 -9.36 9.61
C TRP A 157 4.45 -10.16 10.88
N ASN A 158 4.03 -11.43 10.92
CA ASN A 158 4.39 -12.40 11.95
C ASN A 158 5.50 -13.31 11.42
N GLU A 159 6.76 -12.95 11.71
CA GLU A 159 7.91 -13.73 11.26
C GLU A 159 7.82 -15.19 11.71
N GLY A 160 8.00 -16.12 10.76
CA GLY A 160 7.87 -17.57 10.98
C GLY A 160 6.48 -18.13 10.66
N GLN A 161 5.43 -17.30 10.65
CA GLN A 161 4.06 -17.72 10.29
C GLN A 161 3.57 -17.11 8.98
N SER A 162 3.76 -15.79 8.84
CA SER A 162 3.27 -15.04 7.68
C SER A 162 3.89 -15.52 6.38
N LYS A 163 3.07 -15.46 5.33
CA LYS A 163 3.44 -15.85 3.97
C LYS A 163 3.10 -14.70 3.02
N TRP A 164 3.76 -14.71 1.88
CA TRP A 164 3.56 -13.73 0.81
C TRP A 164 3.48 -14.43 -0.54
N GLY A 165 2.86 -13.79 -1.52
CA GLY A 165 2.75 -14.31 -2.88
C GLY A 165 1.75 -13.51 -3.72
N ALA A 166 1.65 -13.87 -5.00
CA ALA A 166 0.76 -13.19 -5.93
C ALA A 166 -0.73 -13.32 -5.56
N LEU A 167 -1.48 -12.25 -5.84
CA LEU A 167 -2.94 -12.30 -5.92
C LEU A 167 -3.35 -13.14 -7.13
N PHE A 168 -3.85 -14.35 -6.87
CA PHE A 168 -4.29 -15.29 -7.90
C PHE A 168 -5.80 -15.27 -8.16
N ASP A 169 -6.59 -14.65 -7.28
CA ASP A 169 -8.05 -14.55 -7.39
C ASP A 169 -8.53 -13.11 -7.24
N LYS A 170 -9.81 -12.87 -7.54
CA LYS A 170 -10.44 -11.58 -7.30
C LYS A 170 -10.66 -11.38 -5.79
N ILE A 171 -10.32 -10.19 -5.32
CA ILE A 171 -10.52 -9.75 -3.94
C ILE A 171 -12.01 -9.52 -3.75
N LYS A 172 -12.63 -10.21 -2.78
CA LYS A 172 -13.98 -9.88 -2.33
C LYS A 172 -13.93 -8.60 -1.50
N ILE A 173 -14.75 -7.62 -1.84
CA ILE A 173 -14.76 -6.32 -1.16
C ILE A 173 -16.07 -6.10 -0.41
N ASP A 174 -16.00 -5.33 0.67
CA ASP A 174 -17.17 -4.85 1.39
C ASP A 174 -17.62 -3.49 0.81
N ASN A 175 -18.70 -3.52 0.03
CA ASN A 175 -19.27 -2.33 -0.60
C ASN A 175 -20.01 -1.40 0.36
N SER A 176 -20.29 -1.84 1.59
CA SER A 176 -20.87 -0.96 2.61
C SER A 176 -19.87 0.09 3.09
N HIS A 177 -18.57 -0.23 3.02
CA HIS A 177 -17.52 0.70 3.38
C HIS A 177 -17.34 1.80 2.32
N PRO A 178 -17.24 3.09 2.70
CA PRO A 178 -17.18 4.22 1.75
C PRO A 178 -16.02 4.13 0.75
N ILE A 179 -14.92 3.48 1.12
CA ILE A 179 -13.76 3.25 0.22
C ILE A 179 -14.16 2.45 -1.03
N PHE A 180 -15.04 1.46 -0.87
CA PHE A 180 -15.48 0.57 -1.94
C PHE A 180 -16.90 0.88 -2.44
N LYS A 181 -17.44 2.05 -2.11
CA LYS A 181 -18.75 2.49 -2.62
C LYS A 181 -18.77 2.42 -4.16
N ASN A 182 -19.84 1.83 -4.72
CA ASN A 182 -20.05 1.58 -6.15
C ASN A 182 -19.03 0.64 -6.84
N PHE A 183 -18.05 0.07 -6.14
CA PHE A 183 -17.24 -0.98 -6.75
C PHE A 183 -18.06 -2.25 -6.97
N PRO A 184 -17.74 -3.10 -7.95
CA PRO A 184 -18.28 -4.46 -8.00
C PRO A 184 -17.81 -5.25 -6.77
N ALA A 185 -18.62 -6.18 -6.26
CA ALA A 185 -18.29 -7.01 -5.08
C ALA A 185 -16.98 -7.83 -5.19
N GLN A 186 -16.36 -7.85 -6.35
CA GLN A 186 -15.07 -8.47 -6.62
C GLN A 186 -14.14 -7.53 -7.40
N LEU A 187 -12.96 -7.27 -6.85
CA LEU A 187 -11.90 -6.48 -7.45
C LEU A 187 -10.79 -7.39 -8.02
N SER A 188 -10.40 -7.16 -9.26
CA SER A 188 -9.19 -7.79 -9.83
C SER A 188 -8.02 -6.83 -9.72
N LEU A 189 -6.94 -7.27 -9.06
CA LEU A 189 -5.70 -6.53 -8.88
C LEU A 189 -4.53 -7.46 -9.23
N SER A 190 -3.52 -6.94 -9.95
CA SER A 190 -2.32 -7.72 -10.30
C SER A 190 -1.16 -7.32 -9.39
N ASP A 191 -1.09 -7.93 -8.22
CA ASP A 191 -0.09 -7.59 -7.20
C ASP A 191 0.32 -8.80 -6.36
N GLU A 192 1.22 -8.57 -5.41
CA GLU A 192 1.50 -9.45 -4.27
C GLU A 192 0.65 -9.04 -3.06
N PHE A 193 0.41 -9.99 -2.16
CA PHE A 193 -0.19 -9.72 -0.85
C PHE A 193 0.35 -10.68 0.22
N TYR A 194 -0.03 -10.44 1.48
CA TYR A 194 0.39 -11.22 2.64
C TYR A 194 -0.78 -11.89 3.35
N TRP A 195 -0.51 -13.03 3.99
CA TRP A 195 -1.46 -13.72 4.86
C TRP A 195 -0.77 -14.33 6.08
N ASP A 196 -1.58 -14.82 7.03
CA ASP A 196 -1.16 -15.30 8.34
C ASP A 196 -0.38 -14.21 9.13
N LEU A 197 -0.90 -12.98 9.10
CA LEU A 197 -0.36 -11.79 9.79
C LEU A 197 -0.73 -11.80 11.29
N HIS A 198 0.06 -11.11 12.12
CA HIS A 198 -0.47 -10.62 13.40
C HIS A 198 -1.66 -9.72 13.09
N GLN A 199 -2.77 -9.95 13.78
CA GLN A 199 -4.04 -9.26 13.51
C GLN A 199 -4.72 -8.89 14.82
N GLN A 200 -5.07 -7.62 14.98
CA GLN A 200 -5.88 -7.13 16.08
C GLN A 200 -7.33 -7.56 15.91
N GLU A 201 -8.03 -7.84 17.02
CA GLU A 201 -9.40 -8.36 16.98
C GLU A 201 -10.41 -7.36 16.39
N ASN A 202 -10.18 -6.06 16.59
CA ASN A 202 -11.09 -4.98 16.23
C ASN A 202 -10.77 -4.32 14.87
N ILE A 203 -10.01 -4.97 13.98
CA ILE A 203 -9.87 -4.48 12.61
C ILE A 203 -11.18 -4.66 11.83
N ASN A 204 -11.42 -3.79 10.85
CA ASN A 204 -12.46 -3.98 9.85
C ASN A 204 -11.84 -4.45 8.53
N VAL A 205 -12.02 -5.73 8.18
CA VAL A 205 -11.55 -6.30 6.92
C VAL A 205 -12.50 -5.93 5.79
N ILE A 206 -12.13 -4.93 5.01
CA ILE A 206 -12.94 -4.39 3.90
C ILE A 206 -12.60 -4.99 2.53
N GLY A 207 -11.56 -5.83 2.45
CA GLY A 207 -11.25 -6.61 1.27
C GLY A 207 -10.43 -7.85 1.61
N LYS A 208 -10.83 -9.02 1.08
CA LYS A 208 -10.19 -10.32 1.37
C LYS A 208 -10.15 -11.25 0.16
N VAL A 209 -9.15 -12.13 0.12
CA VAL A 209 -8.92 -13.04 -1.01
C VAL A 209 -8.41 -14.39 -0.52
N LYS A 210 -8.61 -15.43 -1.32
CA LYS A 210 -7.97 -16.73 -1.08
C LYS A 210 -6.48 -16.67 -1.41
N SER A 211 -5.66 -17.34 -0.62
CA SER A 211 -4.23 -17.47 -0.86
C SER A 211 -3.94 -18.61 -1.84
N GLY A 212 -2.79 -18.54 -2.51
CA GLY A 212 -2.25 -19.65 -3.31
C GLY A 212 -0.90 -20.10 -2.77
N SER A 213 -0.08 -20.71 -3.63
CA SER A 213 1.29 -21.08 -3.24
C SER A 213 2.10 -19.84 -2.83
N PRO A 214 2.80 -19.88 -1.69
CA PRO A 214 3.63 -18.77 -1.25
C PRO A 214 4.88 -18.62 -2.10
N ARG A 215 5.51 -17.45 -1.96
CA ARG A 215 6.74 -17.01 -2.64
C ARG A 215 6.54 -16.76 -4.13
N HIS A 216 7.64 -16.61 -4.85
CA HIS A 216 7.68 -16.36 -6.28
C HIS A 216 6.84 -17.35 -7.07
N SER A 217 6.25 -16.88 -8.16
CA SER A 217 5.50 -17.72 -9.10
C SER A 217 5.85 -17.38 -10.53
N LYS A 218 5.92 -18.40 -11.39
CA LYS A 218 6.24 -18.25 -12.83
C LYS A 218 4.99 -18.05 -13.70
N LYS A 219 3.80 -18.36 -13.18
CA LYS A 219 2.51 -18.29 -13.87
C LYS A 219 1.36 -18.07 -12.87
N PRO A 220 0.16 -17.67 -13.33
CA PRO A 220 -1.05 -17.69 -12.49
C PRO A 220 -1.34 -19.10 -11.94
N ALA A 221 -1.91 -19.17 -10.75
CA ALA A 221 -2.44 -20.41 -10.17
C ALA A 221 -3.85 -20.71 -10.71
N SER A 222 -4.22 -21.99 -10.78
CA SER A 222 -5.60 -22.41 -11.08
C SER A 222 -6.46 -22.37 -9.80
N LYS A 223 -7.79 -22.32 -9.95
CA LYS A 223 -8.72 -22.14 -8.82
C LYS A 223 -8.66 -23.29 -7.79
N ASP A 224 -8.34 -24.49 -8.22
CA ASP A 224 -8.16 -25.69 -7.40
C ASP A 224 -6.88 -25.64 -6.53
N GLN A 225 -5.93 -24.77 -6.87
CA GLN A 225 -4.69 -24.55 -6.12
C GLN A 225 -4.82 -23.47 -5.04
N LEU A 226 -6.00 -22.85 -4.92
CA LEU A 226 -6.27 -21.82 -3.93
C LEU A 226 -6.73 -22.42 -2.61
N SER A 227 -6.39 -21.76 -1.52
CA SER A 227 -6.85 -22.11 -0.19
C SER A 227 -8.38 -22.02 -0.07
N LYS A 228 -8.92 -22.65 0.98
CA LYS A 228 -10.34 -22.50 1.33
C LYS A 228 -10.60 -21.20 2.08
N GLU A 229 -9.62 -20.75 2.85
CA GLU A 229 -9.68 -19.58 3.72
C GLU A 229 -9.50 -18.28 2.96
N TYR A 230 -10.08 -17.19 3.48
CA TYR A 230 -9.88 -15.85 2.97
C TYR A 230 -9.00 -15.08 3.93
N HIS A 231 -8.04 -14.34 3.38
CA HIS A 231 -7.11 -13.52 4.15
C HIS A 231 -7.29 -12.04 3.78
N PRO A 232 -7.07 -11.12 4.74
CA PRO A 232 -7.17 -9.68 4.50
C PRO A 232 -6.19 -9.17 3.44
N VAL A 233 -6.68 -8.30 2.56
CA VAL A 233 -5.87 -7.51 1.61
C VAL A 233 -6.00 -6.02 1.91
N PHE A 234 -7.20 -5.58 2.27
CA PHE A 234 -7.51 -4.21 2.66
C PHE A 234 -8.23 -4.24 4.00
N TRP A 235 -7.78 -3.43 4.94
CA TRP A 235 -8.43 -3.27 6.23
C TRP A 235 -8.37 -1.83 6.71
N THR A 236 -9.31 -1.48 7.57
CA THR A 236 -9.27 -0.24 8.35
C THR A 236 -9.16 -0.57 9.83
N TYR A 237 -8.58 0.36 10.59
CA TYR A 237 -8.38 0.23 12.01
C TYR A 237 -8.55 1.61 12.65
N GLU A 238 -9.35 1.69 13.71
CA GLU A 238 -9.52 2.91 14.50
C GLU A 238 -8.81 2.72 15.84
N LEU A 239 -7.93 3.65 16.18
CA LEU A 239 -7.11 3.60 17.40
C LEU A 239 -7.10 4.99 18.03
N GLY A 240 -7.66 5.10 19.24
CA GLY A 240 -7.93 6.40 19.85
C GLY A 240 -8.78 7.28 18.95
N LYS A 241 -8.28 8.46 18.58
CA LYS A 241 -8.95 9.39 17.65
C LYS A 241 -8.51 9.20 16.18
N GLY A 242 -7.46 8.41 15.96
CA GLY A 242 -6.86 8.20 14.65
C GLY A 242 -7.59 7.14 13.83
N ARG A 243 -7.37 7.23 12.52
CA ARG A 243 -7.88 6.27 11.53
C ARG A 243 -6.76 5.76 10.67
N VAL A 244 -6.67 4.45 10.57
CA VAL A 244 -5.70 3.75 9.74
C VAL A 244 -6.42 3.05 8.60
N PHE A 245 -5.96 3.27 7.38
CA PHE A 245 -6.19 2.37 6.26
C PHE A 245 -4.89 1.65 5.96
N ALA A 246 -4.97 0.34 5.77
CA ALA A 246 -3.79 -0.44 5.43
C ALA A 246 -4.09 -1.51 4.39
N THR A 247 -3.08 -1.81 3.59
CA THR A 247 -3.13 -2.87 2.61
C THR A 247 -1.80 -3.60 2.49
N SER A 248 -1.86 -4.92 2.35
CA SER A 248 -0.69 -5.74 2.03
C SER A 248 -0.37 -5.73 0.53
N ALA A 249 -1.17 -5.08 -0.31
CA ALA A 249 -0.88 -4.86 -1.74
C ALA A 249 -0.08 -3.58 -1.98
N GLY A 250 0.55 -3.46 -3.15
CA GLY A 250 1.46 -2.35 -3.50
C GLY A 250 2.90 -2.80 -3.78
N HIS A 251 3.12 -4.08 -4.10
CA HIS A 251 4.44 -4.58 -4.48
C HIS A 251 4.87 -4.00 -5.83
N ASN A 252 4.01 -4.18 -6.84
CA ASN A 252 4.30 -3.75 -8.20
C ASN A 252 4.17 -2.22 -8.35
N THR A 253 5.17 -1.58 -8.93
CA THR A 253 5.15 -0.14 -9.18
C THR A 253 4.01 0.27 -10.12
N PHE A 254 3.65 -0.58 -11.09
CA PHE A 254 2.54 -0.29 -12.00
C PHE A 254 1.17 -0.31 -11.30
N THR A 255 1.04 -0.90 -10.10
CA THR A 255 -0.22 -0.91 -9.35
C THR A 255 -0.67 0.52 -9.00
N TYR A 256 0.27 1.43 -8.73
CA TYR A 256 -0.01 2.86 -8.48
C TYR A 256 -0.46 3.65 -9.72
N TYR A 257 -0.43 3.01 -10.89
CA TYR A 257 -0.93 3.52 -12.16
C TYR A 257 -2.23 2.81 -12.59
N ASP A 258 -2.72 1.85 -11.80
CA ASP A 258 -4.08 1.31 -11.96
C ASP A 258 -5.08 2.35 -11.40
N PRO A 259 -6.03 2.84 -12.19
CA PRO A 259 -6.95 3.89 -11.74
C PRO A 259 -7.92 3.42 -10.65
N LYS A 260 -8.25 2.12 -10.56
CA LYS A 260 -9.07 1.58 -9.47
C LYS A 260 -8.27 1.57 -8.17
N PHE A 261 -7.01 1.15 -8.21
CA PHE A 261 -6.14 1.20 -7.03
C PHE A 261 -5.91 2.64 -6.57
N ARG A 262 -5.70 3.57 -7.50
CA ARG A 262 -5.58 5.00 -7.17
C ARG A 262 -6.86 5.53 -6.53
N LEU A 263 -8.04 5.20 -7.06
CA LEU A 263 -9.32 5.58 -6.46
C LEU A 263 -9.48 5.04 -5.03
N ILE A 264 -9.04 3.80 -4.76
CA ILE A 264 -9.05 3.21 -3.42
C ILE A 264 -8.17 4.03 -2.46
N LEU A 265 -6.93 4.35 -2.84
CA LEU A 265 -6.02 5.14 -2.00
C LEU A 265 -6.54 6.54 -1.71
N LEU A 266 -7.12 7.21 -2.71
CA LEU A 266 -7.68 8.55 -2.54
C LEU A 266 -8.93 8.54 -1.65
N ARG A 267 -9.77 7.51 -1.77
CA ARG A 267 -10.91 7.32 -0.85
C ARG A 267 -10.49 6.96 0.56
N ALA A 268 -9.43 6.17 0.71
CA ALA A 268 -8.85 5.89 2.01
C ALA A 268 -8.35 7.17 2.69
N MET A 269 -7.64 8.03 1.95
CA MET A 269 -7.18 9.33 2.44
C MET A 269 -8.33 10.22 2.88
N ALA A 270 -9.36 10.37 2.04
CA ALA A 270 -10.55 11.15 2.38
C ALA A 270 -11.30 10.57 3.60
N TRP A 271 -11.40 9.24 3.70
CA TRP A 271 -12.04 8.56 4.84
C TRP A 271 -11.28 8.75 6.15
N CYS A 272 -9.95 8.62 6.12
CA CYS A 272 -9.07 8.89 7.24
C CYS A 272 -9.24 10.33 7.73
N LEU A 273 -9.10 11.29 6.82
CA LEU A 273 -9.15 12.73 7.12
C LEU A 273 -10.55 13.27 7.43
N GLN A 274 -11.60 12.49 7.16
CA GLN A 274 -13.00 12.93 7.26
C GLN A 274 -13.33 14.12 6.34
N GLU A 275 -12.68 14.14 5.17
CA GLU A 275 -12.83 15.18 4.16
C GLU A 275 -13.62 14.67 2.94
N PRO A 276 -14.24 15.54 2.12
CA PRO A 276 -14.91 15.12 0.92
C PRO A 276 -13.89 14.53 -0.07
N ILE A 277 -14.29 13.48 -0.80
CA ILE A 277 -13.43 12.86 -1.83
C ILE A 277 -13.23 13.77 -3.06
N ASN A 278 -14.12 14.73 -3.28
CA ASN A 278 -14.22 15.53 -4.51
C ASN A 278 -12.91 16.20 -4.94
N PRO A 279 -12.13 16.84 -4.04
CA PRO A 279 -10.85 17.46 -4.41
C PRO A 279 -9.79 16.47 -4.91
N PHE A 280 -9.91 15.18 -4.54
CA PHE A 280 -8.96 14.15 -4.91
C PHE A 280 -9.32 13.43 -6.23
N ILE A 281 -10.58 13.49 -6.67
CA ILE A 281 -11.05 12.74 -7.85
C ILE A 281 -10.26 13.03 -9.13
N PRO A 282 -9.88 14.29 -9.45
CA PRO A 282 -9.06 14.57 -10.64
C PRO A 282 -7.74 13.78 -10.67
N LEU A 283 -7.20 13.42 -9.50
CA LEU A 283 -5.94 12.68 -9.38
C LEU A 283 -6.03 11.24 -9.89
N VAL A 284 -7.24 10.65 -9.94
CA VAL A 284 -7.49 9.32 -10.50
C VAL A 284 -7.01 9.24 -11.96
N TYR A 285 -7.20 10.30 -12.73
CA TYR A 285 -6.92 10.36 -14.17
C TYR A 285 -5.54 10.93 -14.48
N LYS A 286 -5.06 11.87 -13.65
CA LYS A 286 -3.90 12.69 -13.94
C LYS A 286 -2.64 11.86 -14.24
N GLY A 287 -2.03 12.15 -15.38
CA GLY A 287 -0.79 11.51 -15.84
C GLY A 287 -0.93 10.08 -16.36
N ILE A 288 -2.16 9.55 -16.44
CA ILE A 288 -2.45 8.20 -16.96
C ILE A 288 -3.65 8.18 -17.92
N GLU A 289 -4.10 9.33 -18.41
CA GLU A 289 -5.15 9.47 -19.42
C GLU A 289 -4.51 9.64 -20.80
N GLN A 290 -4.85 8.75 -21.73
CA GLN A 290 -4.41 8.80 -23.12
C GLN A 290 -5.53 8.26 -24.02
N ASP A 291 -5.94 9.02 -25.04
CA ASP A 291 -6.96 8.62 -26.02
C ASP A 291 -8.28 8.12 -25.39
N GLY A 292 -8.71 8.75 -24.29
CA GLY A 292 -9.94 8.38 -23.55
C GLY A 292 -9.80 7.13 -22.67
N LEU A 293 -8.61 6.53 -22.63
CA LEU A 293 -8.28 5.38 -21.78
C LEU A 293 -7.42 5.81 -20.59
N ILE A 294 -7.69 5.23 -19.43
CA ILE A 294 -7.09 5.57 -18.15
C ILE A 294 -6.31 4.37 -17.62
N GLY A 295 -5.01 4.49 -17.45
CA GLY A 295 -4.13 3.46 -16.92
C GLY A 295 -2.75 3.46 -17.56
N THR A 296 -2.03 2.36 -17.43
CA THR A 296 -0.73 2.18 -18.07
C THR A 296 -0.62 0.79 -18.65
N THR A 297 0.14 0.66 -19.74
CA THR A 297 0.60 -0.62 -20.28
C THR A 297 2.06 -0.90 -19.92
N ASN A 298 2.74 0.08 -19.31
CA ASN A 298 4.14 -0.02 -18.93
C ASN A 298 4.30 -0.79 -17.61
N PRO A 299 5.03 -1.92 -17.59
CA PRO A 299 5.22 -2.72 -16.37
C PRO A 299 6.25 -2.11 -15.40
N MET A 300 6.85 -0.96 -15.73
CA MET A 300 7.79 -0.19 -14.89
C MET A 300 9.11 -0.91 -14.55
N ARG A 301 9.43 -2.03 -15.22
CA ARG A 301 10.57 -2.91 -14.88
C ARG A 301 11.95 -2.36 -15.27
N HIS A 302 12.02 -1.26 -16.02
CA HIS A 302 13.28 -0.70 -16.56
C HIS A 302 13.66 0.66 -15.96
N TRP A 303 12.99 1.07 -14.88
CA TRP A 303 13.28 2.35 -14.25
C TRP A 303 14.66 2.34 -13.57
N LYS A 304 15.55 3.24 -14.00
CA LYS A 304 16.95 3.29 -13.52
C LYS A 304 17.12 4.05 -12.19
N GLY A 305 16.09 4.76 -11.72
CA GLY A 305 16.18 5.60 -10.52
C GLY A 305 15.98 4.87 -9.18
N LYS A 306 15.92 3.53 -9.18
CA LYS A 306 15.65 2.77 -7.95
C LYS A 306 16.78 2.94 -6.95
N LYS A 307 16.45 3.53 -5.80
CA LYS A 307 17.35 3.67 -4.64
C LYS A 307 17.51 2.32 -3.92
N ARG A 308 18.76 1.92 -3.66
CA ARG A 308 19.12 0.63 -3.02
C ARG A 308 19.90 0.78 -1.70
N ARG A 309 20.26 2.01 -1.35
CA ARG A 309 20.96 2.46 -0.15
C ARG A 309 20.69 3.95 0.01
#